data_AF-K1Q2D5-F1
#
_entry.id   AF-K1Q2D5-F1
#
_cell.length_a   1.000
_cell.length_b   1.000
_cell.length_c   1.000
_cell.angle_alpha   90.00
_cell.angle_beta   90.00
_cell.angle_gamma   90.00
#
_symmetry.space_group_name_H-M   'P 1'
#
loop_
_entity.id
_entity.type
_entity.pdbx_description
1 polymer ?
#
loop_
_entity_poly.entity_id
_entity_poly.type
_entity_poly.pdbx_seq_one_letter_code
_entity_poly.pdbx_strand_id
1 'polypeptide(L)'
;MDALQTDLDRIASGWNCHVIWPQRGYGELPSGKPDVLYFVPALTDGQDFKTRVNAENVDLCINMYRKKKETCSEEFKELVFLIKPDVQIPVHPDEVLQLFIELNDALKDYV
;
A
#
# COMPACT_ATOMS: atom_id res chain seq x y z
N MET A 1 -20.83 28.85 -15.02
CA MET A 1 -19.57 28.43 -14.37
C MET A 1 -19.92 27.16 -13.63
N ASP A 2 -19.81 26.00 -14.30
CA ASP A 2 -20.06 24.68 -13.66
C ASP A 2 -19.83 23.47 -14.58
N ALA A 3 -19.56 23.65 -15.87
CA ALA A 3 -19.31 22.53 -16.79
C ALA A 3 -18.15 21.63 -16.33
N LEU A 4 -17.07 22.24 -15.82
CA LEU A 4 -15.94 21.51 -15.24
C LEU A 4 -16.31 20.72 -13.99
N GLN A 5 -17.05 21.33 -13.06
CA GLN A 5 -17.49 20.63 -11.84
C GLN A 5 -18.47 19.51 -12.16
N THR A 6 -19.38 19.73 -13.12
CA THR A 6 -20.34 18.73 -13.60
C THR A 6 -19.63 17.54 -14.24
N ASP A 7 -18.58 17.78 -15.03
CA ASP A 7 -17.78 16.70 -15.61
C ASP A 7 -16.99 15.93 -14.56
N LEU A 8 -16.40 16.63 -13.58
CA LEU A 8 -15.68 16.01 -12.47
C LEU A 8 -16.61 15.14 -11.61
N ASP A 9 -17.81 15.64 -11.28
CA ASP A 9 -18.80 14.91 -10.48
C ASP A 9 -19.33 13.68 -11.24
N ARG A 10 -19.51 13.80 -12.57
CA ARG A 10 -19.89 12.66 -13.43
C ARG A 10 -18.80 11.58 -13.46
N ILE A 11 -17.54 11.98 -13.58
CA ILE A 11 -16.39 11.05 -13.57
C ILE A 11 -16.27 10.38 -12.20
N ALA A 12 -16.34 11.14 -11.11
CA ALA A 12 -16.29 10.61 -9.74
C ALA A 12 -17.42 9.61 -9.46
N SER A 13 -18.64 9.91 -9.93
CA SER A 13 -19.77 8.98 -9.85
C SER A 13 -19.50 7.68 -10.61
N GLY A 14 -18.97 7.76 -11.84
CA GLY A 14 -18.59 6.57 -12.62
C GLY A 14 -17.50 5.72 -11.95
N TRP A 15 -16.50 6.35 -11.34
CA TRP A 15 -15.43 5.66 -10.62
C TRP A 15 -15.92 5.01 -9.32
N ASN A 16 -16.79 5.69 -8.56
CA ASN A 16 -17.33 5.17 -7.31
C ASN A 16 -18.36 4.05 -7.53
N CYS A 17 -19.03 4.02 -8.69
CA CYS A 17 -19.92 2.92 -9.08
C CYS A 17 -19.18 1.70 -9.64
N HIS A 18 -17.87 1.80 -9.92
CA HIS A 18 -17.08 0.67 -10.35
C HIS A 18 -16.81 -0.28 -9.18
N VAL A 19 -17.60 -1.35 -9.09
CA VAL A 19 -17.24 -2.51 -8.29
C VAL A 19 -15.95 -3.08 -8.87
N ILE A 20 -14.86 -3.08 -8.08
CA ILE A 20 -13.62 -3.79 -8.41
C ILE A 20 -13.97 -5.28 -8.43
N TRP A 21 -14.30 -5.79 -9.61
CA TRP A 21 -14.74 -7.17 -9.76
C TRP A 21 -13.55 -8.12 -9.54
N PRO A 22 -13.68 -9.16 -8.70
CA PRO A 22 -12.68 -10.22 -8.64
C PRO A 22 -12.78 -11.02 -9.95
N GLN A 23 -11.91 -10.70 -10.91
CA GLN A 23 -11.91 -11.33 -12.23
C GLN A 23 -11.50 -12.82 -12.12
N ARG A 24 -12.50 -13.71 -12.15
CA ARG A 24 -12.32 -15.12 -12.50
C ARG A 24 -13.04 -15.37 -13.82
N GLY A 25 -12.38 -15.19 -14.97
CA GLY A 25 -12.87 -15.76 -16.23
C GLY A 25 -13.00 -14.86 -17.46
N TYR A 26 -12.28 -13.75 -17.57
CA TYR A 26 -12.20 -13.02 -18.85
C TYR A 26 -10.74 -12.78 -19.24
N GLY A 27 -10.22 -13.59 -20.16
CA GLY A 27 -8.84 -13.52 -20.66
C GLY A 27 -8.62 -12.55 -21.84
N GLU A 28 -9.70 -12.00 -22.42
CA GLU A 28 -9.61 -11.15 -23.63
C GLU A 28 -9.84 -9.66 -23.38
N LEU A 29 -10.26 -9.26 -22.19
CA LEU A 29 -10.25 -7.84 -21.80
C LEU A 29 -8.99 -7.57 -20.98
N PRO A 30 -8.12 -6.62 -21.38
CA PRO A 30 -7.08 -6.16 -20.49
C PRO A 30 -7.81 -5.56 -19.28
N SER A 31 -7.69 -6.23 -18.13
CA SER A 31 -8.14 -5.72 -16.84
C SER A 31 -7.71 -4.27 -16.75
N GLY A 32 -8.63 -3.38 -16.38
CA GLY A 32 -8.31 -1.98 -16.15
C GLY A 32 -7.00 -1.92 -15.38
N LYS A 33 -5.93 -1.48 -16.05
CA LYS A 33 -4.65 -1.19 -15.45
C LYS A 33 -4.62 0.32 -15.26
N PRO A 34 -5.32 0.85 -14.23
CA PRO A 34 -5.21 2.27 -13.89
C PRO A 34 -3.75 2.66 -13.73
N ASP A 35 -2.90 1.74 -13.27
CA ASP A 35 -1.46 1.91 -13.23
C ASP A 35 -0.85 2.23 -14.61
N VAL A 36 -1.17 1.48 -15.67
CA VAL A 36 -0.56 1.75 -16.99
C VAL A 36 -1.10 3.07 -17.57
N LEU A 37 -2.40 3.32 -17.44
CA LEU A 37 -3.02 4.56 -17.91
C LEU A 37 -2.49 5.80 -17.17
N TYR A 38 -2.16 5.68 -15.89
CA TYR A 38 -1.66 6.77 -15.06
C TYR A 38 -0.13 6.90 -15.12
N PHE A 39 0.61 5.79 -15.05
CA PHE A 39 2.07 5.79 -15.02
C PHE A 39 2.69 5.96 -16.40
N VAL A 40 2.04 5.47 -17.46
CA VAL A 40 2.59 5.48 -18.82
C VAL A 40 1.51 5.85 -19.86
N PRO A 41 0.95 7.08 -19.77
CA PRO A 41 -0.17 7.50 -20.64
C PRO A 41 0.19 7.46 -22.14
N ALA A 42 1.47 7.57 -22.49
CA ALA A 42 1.97 7.48 -23.86
C ALA A 42 1.67 6.14 -24.56
N LEU A 43 1.39 5.06 -23.81
CA LEU A 43 1.06 3.74 -24.39
C LEU A 43 -0.39 3.65 -24.89
N THR A 44 -1.23 4.62 -24.53
CA THR A 44 -2.67 4.64 -24.88
C THR A 44 -3.09 5.98 -25.48
N ASP A 45 -2.16 6.68 -26.14
CA ASP A 45 -2.36 8.04 -26.69
C ASP A 45 -2.87 9.06 -25.66
N GLY A 46 -2.64 8.79 -24.37
CA GLY A 46 -2.99 9.67 -23.27
C GLY A 46 -1.91 10.73 -23.02
N GLN A 47 -2.30 11.80 -22.34
CA GLN A 47 -1.39 12.87 -21.94
C GLN A 47 -1.02 12.78 -20.46
N ASP A 48 0.25 13.02 -20.14
CA ASP A 48 0.71 13.11 -18.75
C ASP A 48 0.36 14.49 -18.16
N PHE A 49 -0.50 14.50 -17.15
CA PHE A 49 -0.90 15.68 -16.40
C PHE A 49 -0.21 15.78 -15.02
N LYS A 50 0.82 14.97 -14.75
CA LYS A 50 1.57 15.05 -13.49
C LYS A 50 2.33 16.36 -13.38
N THR A 51 2.23 16.97 -12.21
CA THR A 51 3.07 18.12 -11.84
C THR A 51 4.41 17.61 -11.31
N ARG A 52 5.51 18.15 -11.84
CA ARG A 52 6.84 17.87 -11.28
C ARG A 52 6.95 18.49 -9.90
N VAL A 53 7.28 17.68 -8.91
CA VAL A 53 7.53 18.12 -7.53
C VAL A 53 9.00 17.90 -7.17
N ASN A 54 9.56 18.77 -6.35
CA ASN A 54 10.91 18.57 -5.81
C ASN A 54 10.88 17.40 -4.81
N ALA A 55 11.76 16.42 -5.01
CA ALA A 55 11.90 15.27 -4.12
C ALA A 55 12.18 15.69 -2.67
N GLU A 56 13.01 16.71 -2.46
CA GLU A 56 13.33 17.22 -1.11
C GLU A 56 12.09 17.73 -0.38
N ASN A 57 11.16 18.38 -1.11
CA ASN A 57 9.91 18.86 -0.53
C ASN A 57 8.97 17.69 -0.18
N VAL A 58 8.99 16.62 -0.97
CA VAL A 58 8.22 15.41 -0.68
C VAL A 58 8.75 14.74 0.58
N ASP A 59 10.07 14.59 0.71
CA ASP A 59 10.72 14.01 1.88
C ASP A 59 10.45 14.84 3.15
N LEU A 60 10.52 16.17 3.03
CA LEU A 60 10.18 17.09 4.11
C LEU A 60 8.72 16.91 4.57
N CYS A 61 7.78 16.85 3.63
CA CYS A 61 6.36 16.62 3.91
C CYS A 61 6.11 15.27 4.57
N ILE A 62 6.79 14.20 4.10
CA ILE A 62 6.71 12.89 4.74
C ILE A 62 7.19 12.99 6.19
N ASN A 63 8.33 13.64 6.44
CA ASN A 63 8.85 13.79 7.80
C ASN A 63 7.94 14.63 8.71
N MET A 64 7.33 15.70 8.18
CA MET A 64 6.48 16.61 8.96
C MET A 64 5.09 16.05 9.24
N TYR A 65 4.48 15.35 8.27
CA TYR A 65 3.06 15.01 8.30
C TYR A 65 2.77 13.51 8.43
N ARG A 66 3.78 12.64 8.28
CA ARG A 66 3.57 11.20 8.47
C ARG A 66 3.23 10.94 9.93
N LYS A 67 1.97 10.56 10.18
CA LYS A 67 1.59 9.94 11.45
C LYS A 67 2.47 8.70 11.63
N LYS A 68 3.24 8.64 12.72
CA LYS A 68 3.84 7.39 13.16
C LYS A 68 2.69 6.42 13.39
N LYS A 69 2.57 5.44 12.50
CA LYS A 69 1.74 4.27 12.78
C LYS A 69 2.56 3.45 13.75
N GLU A 70 2.22 3.50 15.04
CA GLU A 70 2.71 2.52 15.99
C GLU A 70 2.14 1.17 15.54
N THR A 71 2.92 0.44 14.77
CA THR A 71 2.54 -0.87 14.23
C THR A 71 2.61 -1.96 15.29
N CYS A 72 3.29 -1.68 16.41
CA CYS A 72 3.57 -2.63 17.47
C CYS A 72 3.72 -1.86 18.79
N SER A 73 3.06 -2.32 19.85
CA SER A 73 3.21 -1.74 21.18
C SER A 73 4.57 -2.12 21.79
N GLU A 74 5.05 -1.33 22.76
CA GLU A 74 6.33 -1.62 23.42
C GLU A 74 6.25 -2.91 24.24
N GLU A 75 5.11 -3.20 24.85
CA GLU A 75 4.87 -4.43 25.63
C GLU A 75 5.02 -5.68 24.75
N PHE A 76 4.57 -5.60 23.49
CA PHE A 76 4.73 -6.70 22.55
C PHE A 76 6.22 -6.89 22.17
N LYS A 77 6.99 -5.82 22.05
CA LYS A 77 8.43 -5.92 21.78
C LYS A 77 9.18 -6.53 22.96
N GLU A 78 8.82 -6.14 24.19
CA GLU A 78 9.36 -6.73 25.41
C GLU A 78 9.03 -8.22 25.49
N LEU A 79 7.79 -8.61 25.18
CA LEU A 79 7.39 -10.02 25.12
C LEU A 79 8.22 -10.80 24.09
N VAL A 80 8.40 -10.26 22.88
CA VAL A 80 9.23 -10.88 21.85
C VAL A 80 10.68 -11.05 22.33
N PHE A 81 11.24 -10.05 23.02
CA PHE A 81 12.59 -10.13 23.56
C PHE A 81 12.72 -11.15 24.72
N LEU A 82 11.67 -11.32 25.53
CA LEU A 82 11.62 -12.35 26.57
C LEU A 82 11.56 -13.77 25.98
N ILE A 83 10.81 -13.95 24.90
CA ILE A 83 10.65 -15.24 24.22
C ILE A 83 11.90 -15.59 23.40
N LYS A 84 12.46 -14.60 22.70
CA LYS A 84 13.61 -14.76 21.80
C LYS A 84 14.59 -13.59 21.96
N PRO A 85 15.55 -13.68 22.91
CA PRO A 85 16.49 -12.60 23.21
C PRO A 85 17.49 -12.31 22.08
N ASP A 86 17.73 -13.30 21.22
CA ASP A 86 18.64 -13.26 20.07
C ASP A 86 17.93 -12.89 18.76
N VAL A 87 16.72 -12.33 18.84
CA VAL A 87 15.93 -11.94 17.67
C VAL A 87 16.68 -10.93 16.81
N GLN A 88 16.94 -11.29 15.56
CA GLN A 88 17.44 -10.36 14.55
C GLN A 88 16.28 -9.77 13.77
N ILE A 89 16.39 -8.48 13.45
CA ILE A 89 15.37 -7.80 12.63
C ILE A 89 15.47 -8.37 11.21
N PRO A 90 14.42 -9.04 10.71
CA PRO A 90 14.44 -9.61 9.37
C PRO A 90 14.58 -8.53 8.31
N VAL A 91 15.40 -8.79 7.29
CA VAL A 91 15.57 -7.89 6.13
C VAL A 91 14.74 -8.40 4.95
N HIS A 92 14.58 -9.72 4.84
CA HIS A 92 13.84 -10.36 3.75
C HIS A 92 12.46 -10.87 4.18
N PRO A 93 11.46 -10.89 3.28
CA PRO A 93 10.11 -11.36 3.62
C PRO A 93 10.06 -12.79 4.17
N ASP A 94 10.90 -13.68 3.66
CA ASP A 94 10.95 -15.08 4.09
C ASP A 94 11.43 -15.20 5.55
N GLU A 95 12.40 -14.36 5.94
CA GLU A 95 12.89 -14.27 7.32
C GLU A 95 11.82 -13.74 8.28
N VAL A 96 10.97 -12.81 7.81
CA VAL A 96 9.83 -12.31 8.60
C VAL A 96 8.84 -13.44 8.88
N LEU A 97 8.51 -14.24 7.86
CA LEU A 97 7.60 -15.35 8.01
C LEU A 97 8.17 -16.41 8.97
N GLN A 98 9.46 -16.71 8.83
CA GLN A 98 10.15 -17.65 9.71
C GLN A 98 10.11 -17.19 11.17
N LEU A 99 10.42 -15.92 11.44
CA LEU A 99 10.34 -15.34 12.78
C LEU A 99 8.93 -15.42 13.36
N PHE A 100 7.91 -15.16 12.54
CA PHE A 100 6.51 -15.26 12.97
C PHE A 100 6.13 -16.69 13.40
N ILE A 101 6.55 -17.70 12.63
CA ILE A 101 6.31 -19.10 12.97
C ILE A 101 7.00 -19.47 14.29
N GLU A 102 8.28 -19.10 14.44
CA GLU A 102 9.07 -19.38 15.64
C GLU A 102 8.45 -18.77 16.90
N LEU A 103 8.03 -17.50 16.83
CA LEU A 103 7.36 -16.84 17.96
C LEU A 103 6.04 -17.51 18.31
N ASN A 104 5.25 -17.91 17.30
CA ASN A 104 3.96 -18.53 17.52
C ASN A 104 4.09 -19.95 18.08
N ASP A 105 5.13 -20.70 17.69
CA ASP A 105 5.43 -22.00 18.28
C ASP A 105 5.91 -21.87 19.72
N ALA A 106 6.79 -20.92 20.01
CA ALA A 106 7.24 -20.67 21.39
C ALA A 106 6.09 -20.24 22.31
N LEU A 107 5.10 -19.50 21.79
CA LEU A 107 3.91 -19.10 22.54
C LEU A 107 2.95 -20.26 22.85
N LYS A 108 2.94 -21.34 22.05
CA LYS A 108 2.09 -22.51 22.32
C LYS A 108 2.46 -23.22 23.61
N ASP A 109 3.72 -23.14 24.04
CA ASP A 109 4.16 -23.77 25.29
C ASP A 109 3.62 -23.04 26.55
N TYR A 110 3.03 -21.86 26.38
CA TYR A 110 2.50 -21.03 27.47
C TYR A 110 0.96 -20.97 27.53
N VAL A 111 0.24 -21.61 26.60
CA VAL A 111 -1.23 -21.63 26.51
C VAL A 111 -1.77 -23.04 26.72
#